data_AF-A0A367LZB7-F1
#
_entry.id   AF-A0A367LZB7-F1
#
_cell.length_a   1.000
_cell.length_b   1.000
_cell.length_c   1.000
_cell.angle_alpha   90.00
_cell.angle_beta   90.00
_cell.angle_gamma   90.00
#
_symmetry.space_group_name_H-M   'P 1'
#
loop_
_entity.id
_entity.type
_entity.pdbx_description
1 polymer ?
#
loop_
_entity_poly.entity_id
_entity_poly.type
_entity_poly.pdbx_seq_one_letter_code
_entity_poly.pdbx_strand_id
1 'polypeptide(L)'
;AAYRDPAPLRWAQLAAAPTPALPLLGPALRRQLHELPALRDGLSLSERLTLEIVRDSERPSAGQVFAELTARREPLPYLGDLMFRVLLRALLEEPGALLRTPAPELPWERQPLALTAAGREVLAGRRYRLDLGAPERWVGGVCLRAGTAHWALDEQDRPVWREDPRH
;
A
#
# COMPACT_ATOMS: atom_id res chain seq x y z
N ALA A 1 21.33 9.04 3.24
CA ALA A 1 21.22 9.80 1.96
C ALA A 1 20.16 9.18 1.07
N ALA A 2 20.31 7.92 0.61
CA ALA A 2 19.38 7.28 -0.33
C ALA A 2 17.93 7.09 0.16
N TYR A 3 17.70 6.54 1.37
CA TYR A 3 16.33 6.26 1.86
C TYR A 3 15.48 7.52 2.14
N ARG A 4 16.14 8.64 2.47
CA ARG A 4 15.48 9.93 2.76
C ARG A 4 15.46 10.88 1.55
N ASP A 5 15.91 10.41 0.39
CA ASP A 5 15.93 11.19 -0.83
C ASP A 5 14.49 11.38 -1.35
N PRO A 6 14.08 12.60 -1.75
CA PRO A 6 12.76 12.82 -2.36
C PRO A 6 12.58 12.09 -3.70
N ALA A 7 13.67 11.65 -4.34
CA ALA A 7 13.64 10.74 -5.47
C ALA A 7 14.10 9.33 -5.03
N PRO A 8 13.26 8.29 -5.18
CA PRO A 8 13.57 6.93 -4.74
C PRO A 8 14.59 6.20 -5.63
N LEU A 9 15.23 6.88 -6.60
CA LEU A 9 16.16 6.26 -7.56
C LEU A 9 17.39 5.66 -6.88
N ARG A 10 18.03 6.42 -5.98
CA ARG A 10 19.19 5.95 -5.21
C ARG A 10 18.82 4.84 -4.23
N TRP A 11 17.59 4.90 -3.72
CA TRP A 11 17.04 3.85 -2.88
C TRP A 11 16.83 2.56 -3.69
N ALA A 12 16.21 2.63 -4.88
CA ALA A 12 16.06 1.48 -5.78
C ALA A 12 17.41 0.86 -6.19
N GLN A 13 18.41 1.68 -6.49
CA GLN A 13 19.78 1.20 -6.75
C GLN A 13 20.36 0.44 -5.55
N LEU A 14 20.20 0.98 -4.33
CA LEU A 14 20.67 0.31 -3.11
C LEU A 14 19.92 -1.00 -2.84
N ALA A 15 18.62 -1.06 -3.13
CA ALA A 15 17.81 -2.26 -2.98
C ALA A 15 18.18 -3.38 -3.99
N ALA A 16 18.77 -3.01 -5.13
CA ALA A 16 19.25 -3.92 -6.16
C ALA A 16 20.72 -4.35 -5.96
N ALA A 17 21.51 -3.55 -5.24
CA ALA A 17 22.93 -3.83 -5.02
C ALA A 17 23.16 -4.96 -4.00
N PRO A 18 24.23 -5.76 -4.14
CA PRO A 18 24.65 -6.71 -3.11
C PRO A 18 25.01 -6.00 -1.80
N THR A 19 24.47 -6.50 -0.68
CA THR A 19 24.77 -6.00 0.67
C THR A 19 25.36 -7.13 1.53
N PRO A 20 26.58 -7.62 1.25
CA PRO A 20 27.10 -8.84 1.88
C PRO A 20 27.22 -8.76 3.41
N ALA A 21 27.50 -7.58 3.96
CA ALA A 21 27.54 -7.36 5.41
C ALA A 21 26.15 -7.33 6.07
N LEU A 22 25.09 -7.08 5.28
CA LEU A 22 23.70 -6.98 5.72
C LEU A 22 22.81 -7.67 4.68
N PRO A 23 22.82 -9.01 4.58
CA PRO A 23 22.23 -9.74 3.45
C PRO A 23 20.72 -9.53 3.31
N LEU A 24 20.03 -9.16 4.40
CA LEU A 24 18.59 -8.88 4.39
C LEU A 24 18.25 -7.43 4.01
N LEU A 25 19.24 -6.53 3.90
CA LEU A 25 19.01 -5.11 3.65
C LEU A 25 18.42 -4.87 2.26
N GLY A 26 19.01 -5.44 1.21
CA GLY A 26 18.49 -5.32 -0.17
C GLY A 26 17.02 -5.74 -0.28
N PRO A 27 16.65 -6.96 0.16
CA PRO A 27 15.26 -7.41 0.20
C PRO A 27 14.33 -6.50 1.02
N ALA A 28 14.74 -6.07 2.22
CA ALA A 28 13.94 -5.19 3.06
C ALA A 28 13.69 -3.82 2.41
N LEU A 29 14.73 -3.23 1.80
CA LEU A 29 14.62 -1.97 1.07
C LEU A 29 13.73 -2.10 -0.16
N ARG A 30 13.79 -3.24 -0.86
CA ARG A 30 12.91 -3.52 -2.00
C ARG A 30 11.47 -3.63 -1.55
N ARG A 31 11.19 -4.39 -0.49
CA ARG A 31 9.85 -4.50 0.07
C ARG A 31 9.30 -3.14 0.50
N GLN A 32 10.11 -2.31 1.14
CA GLN A 32 9.72 -0.96 1.54
C GLN A 32 9.46 -0.05 0.31
N LEU A 33 10.15 -0.25 -0.82
CA LEU A 33 9.87 0.51 -2.07
C LEU A 33 8.46 0.24 -2.57
N HIS A 34 7.95 -0.97 -2.41
CA HIS A 34 6.58 -1.32 -2.78
C HIS A 34 5.50 -0.63 -1.95
N GLU A 35 5.85 0.17 -0.94
CA GLU A 35 4.90 1.10 -0.34
C GLU A 35 4.70 2.38 -1.16
N LEU A 36 5.52 2.63 -2.18
CA LEU A 36 5.19 3.59 -3.22
C LEU A 36 3.96 3.12 -4.02
N PRO A 37 3.17 4.05 -4.59
CA PRO A 37 2.02 3.70 -5.41
C PRO A 37 2.43 2.86 -6.62
N ALA A 38 1.72 1.78 -6.90
CA ALA A 38 1.84 1.11 -8.20
C ALA A 38 1.25 2.00 -9.30
N LEU A 39 1.94 2.14 -10.44
CA LEU A 39 1.52 3.02 -11.54
C LEU A 39 0.12 2.68 -12.06
N ARG A 40 -0.28 1.40 -11.99
CA ARG A 40 -1.56 0.90 -12.50
C ARG A 40 -2.78 1.41 -11.72
N ASP A 41 -2.71 1.41 -10.39
CA ASP A 41 -3.89 1.63 -9.54
C ASP A 41 -3.63 2.51 -8.31
N GLY A 42 -2.38 2.92 -8.10
CA GLY A 42 -1.97 3.83 -7.03
C GLY A 42 -1.93 3.18 -5.65
N LEU A 43 -2.15 1.87 -5.57
CA LEU A 43 -2.09 1.14 -4.30
C LEU A 43 -0.65 0.91 -3.88
N SER A 44 -0.38 1.01 -2.58
CA SER A 44 0.78 0.37 -1.97
C SER A 44 0.62 -1.16 -1.99
N LEU A 45 1.71 -1.92 -1.84
CA LEU A 45 1.62 -3.37 -1.75
C LEU A 45 0.79 -3.83 -0.55
N SER A 46 0.99 -3.23 0.63
CA SER A 46 0.15 -3.57 1.80
C SER A 46 -1.34 -3.25 1.58
N GLU A 47 -1.66 -2.13 0.93
CA GLU A 47 -3.06 -1.83 0.55
C GLU A 47 -3.60 -2.89 -0.43
N ARG A 48 -2.86 -3.20 -1.50
CA ARG A 48 -3.26 -4.19 -2.51
C ARG A 48 -3.52 -5.56 -1.89
N LEU A 49 -2.56 -6.09 -1.13
CA LEU A 49 -2.71 -7.41 -0.51
C LEU A 49 -3.93 -7.46 0.42
N THR A 50 -4.17 -6.39 1.19
CA THR A 50 -5.34 -6.27 2.07
C THR A 50 -6.65 -6.34 1.27
N LEU A 51 -6.76 -5.56 0.20
CA LEU A 51 -7.96 -5.53 -0.64
C LEU A 51 -8.17 -6.86 -1.38
N GLU A 52 -7.10 -7.51 -1.82
CA GLU A 52 -7.16 -8.83 -2.47
C GLU A 52 -7.61 -9.92 -1.51
N ILE A 53 -7.11 -9.94 -0.27
CA ILE A 53 -7.57 -10.89 0.75
C ILE A 53 -9.07 -10.71 1.02
N VAL A 54 -9.53 -9.46 1.14
CA VAL A 54 -10.96 -9.15 1.32
C VAL A 54 -11.79 -9.56 0.10
N ARG A 55 -11.25 -9.43 -1.12
CA ARG A 55 -11.91 -9.89 -2.36
C ARG A 55 -12.06 -11.41 -2.38
N ASP A 56 -11.01 -12.11 -2.00
CA ASP A 56 -10.87 -13.57 -2.15
C ASP A 56 -11.55 -14.33 -1.00
N SER A 57 -12.05 -13.64 0.03
CA SER A 57 -12.65 -14.22 1.24
C SER A 57 -14.11 -13.79 1.43
N GLU A 58 -14.96 -14.68 1.97
CA GLU A 58 -16.35 -14.36 2.28
C GLU A 58 -16.46 -13.57 3.59
N ARG A 59 -16.45 -12.22 3.49
CA ARG A 59 -16.63 -11.27 4.61
C ARG A 59 -15.66 -11.52 5.79
N PRO A 60 -14.34 -11.53 5.55
CA PRO A 60 -13.38 -11.78 6.62
C PRO A 60 -13.41 -10.67 7.67
N SER A 61 -13.11 -10.98 8.93
CA SER A 61 -12.82 -9.97 9.93
C SER A 61 -11.45 -9.32 9.67
N ALA A 62 -11.23 -8.10 10.15
CA ALA A 62 -9.92 -7.45 10.05
C ALA A 62 -8.77 -8.30 10.62
N GLY A 63 -9.00 -9.00 11.73
CA GLY A 63 -8.01 -9.92 12.32
C GLY A 63 -7.72 -11.13 11.42
N GLN A 64 -8.73 -11.67 10.74
CA GLN A 64 -8.53 -12.74 9.75
C GLN A 64 -7.74 -12.24 8.54
N VAL A 65 -8.01 -11.02 8.07
CA VAL A 65 -7.24 -10.39 7.00
C VAL A 65 -5.78 -10.22 7.41
N PHE A 66 -5.52 -9.73 8.63
CA PHE A 66 -4.16 -9.59 9.15
C PHE A 66 -3.43 -10.92 9.25
N ALA A 67 -4.12 -11.96 9.74
CA ALA A 67 -3.55 -13.30 9.86
C ALA A 67 -3.18 -13.89 8.48
N GLU A 68 -4.06 -13.78 7.49
CA GLU A 68 -3.78 -14.24 6.12
C GLU A 68 -2.66 -13.42 5.47
N LEU A 69 -2.66 -12.10 5.66
CA LEU A 69 -1.63 -11.20 5.16
C LEU A 69 -0.25 -11.66 5.65
N THR A 70 -0.09 -11.74 6.97
CA THR A 70 1.20 -12.04 7.61
C THR A 70 1.67 -13.48 7.42
N ALA A 71 0.74 -14.45 7.38
CA ALA A 71 1.10 -15.86 7.29
C ALA A 71 1.34 -16.36 5.86
N ARG A 72 0.73 -15.74 4.84
CA ARG A 72 0.70 -16.34 3.49
C ARG A 72 0.94 -15.39 2.33
N ARG A 73 0.56 -14.12 2.44
CA ARG A 73 0.51 -13.20 1.28
C ARG A 73 1.69 -12.23 1.26
N GLU A 74 2.14 -11.82 2.43
CA GLU A 74 3.22 -10.88 2.61
C GLU A 74 4.60 -11.57 2.36
N PRO A 75 5.42 -11.10 1.39
CA PRO A 75 6.72 -11.71 1.09
C PRO A 75 7.77 -11.62 2.20
N LEU A 76 7.68 -10.64 3.10
CA LEU A 76 8.62 -10.44 4.22
C LEU A 76 7.89 -9.93 5.46
N PRO A 77 8.28 -10.31 6.69
CA PRO A 77 7.71 -9.71 7.90
C PRO A 77 7.77 -8.18 7.83
N TYR A 78 6.60 -7.53 7.86
CA TYR A 78 6.48 -6.10 7.56
C TYR A 78 5.59 -5.35 8.54
N LEU A 79 4.28 -5.62 8.55
CA LEU A 79 3.33 -4.93 9.43
C LEU A 79 3.15 -5.68 10.76
N GLY A 80 3.24 -4.93 11.86
CA GLY A 80 2.58 -5.32 13.11
C GLY A 80 1.08 -4.99 13.08
N ASP A 81 0.33 -5.50 14.05
CA ASP A 81 -1.12 -5.31 14.18
C ASP A 81 -1.52 -3.84 14.32
N LEU A 82 -0.78 -3.05 15.11
CA LEU A 82 -1.01 -1.61 15.25
C LEU A 82 -0.78 -0.84 13.95
N MET A 83 0.27 -1.20 13.19
CA MET A 83 0.55 -0.60 11.89
C MET A 83 -0.55 -0.96 10.88
N PHE A 84 -0.98 -2.22 10.89
CA PHE A 84 -2.07 -2.70 10.06
C PHE A 84 -3.40 -2.01 10.40
N ARG A 85 -3.70 -1.77 11.68
CA ARG A 85 -4.88 -1.01 12.10
C ARG A 85 -4.87 0.41 11.56
N VAL A 86 -3.72 1.09 11.54
CA VAL A 86 -3.59 2.43 10.94
C VAL A 86 -3.85 2.38 9.43
N LEU A 87 -3.30 1.39 8.73
CA LEU A 87 -3.56 1.17 7.31
C LEU A 87 -5.05 0.92 7.04
N LEU A 88 -5.69 0.05 7.83
CA LEU A 88 -7.12 -0.24 7.71
C LEU A 88 -7.98 1.01 7.88
N ARG A 89 -7.65 1.85 8.86
CA ARG A 89 -8.38 3.11 9.09
C ARG A 89 -8.38 3.99 7.84
N ALA A 90 -7.23 4.15 7.19
CA ALA A 90 -7.11 4.92 5.95
C ALA A 90 -7.91 4.32 4.77
N LEU A 91 -8.16 3.00 4.79
CA LEU A 91 -8.99 2.32 3.79
C LEU A 91 -10.50 2.40 4.09
N LEU A 92 -10.89 2.67 5.34
CA LEU A 92 -12.27 2.67 5.83
C LEU A 92 -12.90 4.07 5.96
N GLU A 93 -12.14 5.06 6.43
CA GLU A 93 -12.72 6.32 6.94
C GLU A 93 -12.60 7.51 5.97
N GLU A 94 -11.68 7.45 5.00
CA GLU A 94 -11.32 8.59 4.16
C GLU A 94 -12.25 8.81 2.95
N PRO A 95 -12.28 10.02 2.37
CA PRO A 95 -12.81 10.22 1.02
C PRO A 95 -12.23 9.18 0.06
N GLY A 96 -13.10 8.48 -0.67
CA GLY A 96 -12.66 7.38 -1.52
C GLY A 96 -12.31 6.09 -0.77
N ALA A 97 -12.89 5.84 0.41
CA ALA A 97 -12.77 4.58 1.16
C ALA A 97 -12.90 3.36 0.23
N LEU A 98 -11.92 2.46 0.31
CA LEU A 98 -11.85 1.25 -0.50
C LEU A 98 -12.47 0.03 0.21
N LEU A 99 -12.58 0.12 1.53
CA LEU A 99 -13.24 -0.85 2.39
C LEU A 99 -14.44 -0.20 3.09
N ARG A 100 -15.36 -1.05 3.55
CA ARG A 100 -16.39 -0.71 4.52
C ARG A 100 -16.53 -1.83 5.53
N THR A 101 -17.02 -1.49 6.71
CA THR A 101 -17.48 -2.44 7.72
C THR A 101 -18.98 -2.21 7.99
N PRO A 102 -19.81 -3.26 8.02
CA PRO A 102 -21.20 -3.16 8.46
C PRO A 102 -21.36 -3.17 10.00
N ALA A 103 -20.29 -3.39 10.76
CA ALA A 103 -20.33 -3.49 12.22
C ALA A 103 -19.17 -2.68 12.87
N PRO A 104 -19.13 -1.34 12.69
CA PRO A 104 -18.06 -0.48 13.22
C PRO A 104 -17.98 -0.44 14.75
N GLU A 105 -19.05 -0.85 15.45
CA GLU A 105 -19.14 -0.91 16.91
C GLU A 105 -18.33 -2.07 17.51
N LEU A 106 -17.98 -3.09 16.73
CA LEU A 106 -17.15 -4.19 17.19
C LEU A 106 -15.69 -3.74 17.40
N PRO A 107 -14.93 -4.42 18.28
CA PRO A 107 -13.48 -4.29 18.31
C PRO A 107 -12.89 -4.46 16.90
N TRP A 108 -11.91 -3.63 16.53
CA TRP A 108 -11.45 -3.48 15.15
C TRP A 108 -11.10 -4.81 14.50
N GLU A 109 -10.44 -5.71 15.22
CA GLU A 109 -10.00 -7.04 14.76
C GLU A 109 -11.17 -8.00 14.46
N ARG A 110 -12.35 -7.73 15.02
CA ARG A 110 -13.58 -8.49 14.80
C ARG A 110 -14.49 -7.87 13.75
N GLN A 111 -14.20 -6.65 13.29
CA GLN A 111 -15.03 -5.97 12.30
C GLN A 111 -14.97 -6.71 10.95
N PRO A 112 -16.10 -7.15 10.39
CA PRO A 112 -16.14 -7.74 9.06
C PRO A 112 -15.85 -6.68 8.00
N LEU A 113 -15.04 -7.04 7.00
CA LEU A 113 -14.60 -6.15 5.94
C LEU A 113 -15.23 -6.53 4.60
N ALA A 114 -15.58 -5.51 3.81
CA ALA A 114 -16.04 -5.67 2.44
C ALA A 114 -15.51 -4.56 1.53
N LEU A 115 -15.20 -4.88 0.28
CA LEU A 115 -14.81 -3.88 -0.72
C LEU A 115 -15.97 -2.93 -1.04
N THR A 116 -15.69 -1.63 -1.10
CA THR A 116 -16.60 -0.64 -1.70
C THR A 116 -16.64 -0.77 -3.23
N ALA A 117 -17.51 -0.01 -3.89
CA ALA A 117 -17.48 0.08 -5.36
C ALA A 117 -16.13 0.64 -5.85
N ALA A 118 -15.64 1.71 -5.20
CA ALA A 118 -14.33 2.29 -5.48
C ALA A 118 -13.20 1.28 -5.24
N GLY A 119 -13.24 0.51 -4.15
CA GLY A 119 -12.26 -0.55 -3.88
C GLY A 119 -12.15 -1.58 -4.99
N ARG A 120 -13.29 -2.01 -5.55
CA ARG A 120 -13.32 -2.92 -6.71
C ARG A 120 -12.78 -2.28 -7.99
N GLU A 121 -13.08 -1.01 -8.23
CA GLU A 121 -12.59 -0.29 -9.41
C GLU A 121 -11.09 -0.02 -9.36
N VAL A 122 -10.56 0.34 -8.18
CA VAL A 122 -9.13 0.53 -7.96
C VAL A 122 -8.38 -0.79 -8.13
N LEU A 123 -8.81 -1.88 -7.50
CA LEU A 123 -8.20 -3.20 -7.71
C LEU A 123 -8.19 -3.66 -9.18
N ALA A 124 -9.19 -3.22 -9.94
CA ALA A 124 -9.28 -3.52 -11.37
C ALA A 124 -8.52 -2.53 -12.27
N GLY A 125 -7.80 -1.56 -11.70
CA GLY A 125 -7.05 -0.53 -12.45
C GLY A 125 -7.94 0.49 -13.18
N ARG A 126 -9.24 0.55 -12.87
CA ARG A 126 -10.17 1.51 -13.50
C ARG A 126 -10.21 2.87 -12.81
N ARG A 127 -9.70 2.94 -11.58
CA ARG A 127 -9.51 4.17 -10.82
C ARG A 127 -8.15 4.13 -10.13
N TYR A 128 -7.61 5.29 -9.84
CA TYR A 128 -6.32 5.43 -9.18
C TYR A 128 -6.51 5.89 -7.74
N ARG A 129 -5.89 5.21 -6.76
CA ARG A 129 -6.10 5.45 -5.32
C ARG A 129 -5.88 6.92 -4.92
N LEU A 130 -4.78 7.54 -5.34
CA LEU A 130 -4.49 8.92 -4.94
C LEU A 130 -5.45 9.94 -5.56
N ASP A 131 -6.10 9.61 -6.68
CA ASP A 131 -7.06 10.50 -7.33
C ASP A 131 -8.41 10.52 -6.56
N LEU A 132 -8.59 9.61 -5.59
CA LEU A 132 -9.77 9.56 -4.73
C LEU A 132 -9.64 10.38 -3.44
N GLY A 133 -8.55 11.14 -3.28
CA GLY A 133 -8.32 11.96 -2.08
C GLY A 133 -7.65 11.21 -0.94
N ALA A 134 -6.77 10.24 -1.26
CA ALA A 134 -5.98 9.56 -0.25
C ALA A 134 -5.17 10.56 0.61
N PRO A 135 -5.04 10.35 1.93
CA PRO A 135 -4.34 11.26 2.82
C PRO A 135 -2.85 11.38 2.44
N GLU A 136 -2.27 12.54 2.76
CA GLU A 136 -0.82 12.73 2.61
C GLU A 136 -0.07 11.66 3.41
N ARG A 137 0.92 11.02 2.79
CA ARG A 137 1.78 10.05 3.45
C ARG A 137 3.20 10.10 2.93
N TRP A 138 4.12 9.56 3.73
CA TRP A 138 5.54 9.52 3.41
C TRP A 138 6.03 8.08 3.27
N VAL A 139 6.88 7.84 2.29
CA VAL A 139 7.57 6.57 2.08
C VAL A 139 9.06 6.86 1.95
N GLY A 140 9.82 6.62 3.02
CA GLY A 140 11.18 7.13 3.10
C GLY A 140 11.20 8.66 2.96
N GLY A 141 11.94 9.17 1.97
CA GLY A 141 11.97 10.60 1.61
C GLY A 141 10.89 11.06 0.64
N VAL A 142 10.05 10.16 0.12
CA VAL A 142 9.04 10.50 -0.89
C VAL A 142 7.74 10.93 -0.22
N CYS A 143 7.30 12.15 -0.49
CA CYS A 143 6.00 12.66 -0.07
C CYS A 143 4.94 12.36 -1.15
N LEU A 144 3.83 11.77 -0.74
CA LEU A 144 2.71 11.43 -1.61
C LEU A 144 1.51 12.28 -1.22
N ARG A 145 0.98 13.05 -2.18
CA ARG A 145 -0.20 13.89 -2.02
C ARG A 145 -1.20 13.60 -3.13
N ALA A 146 -2.48 13.55 -2.77
CA ALA A 146 -3.55 13.41 -3.73
C ALA A 146 -3.54 14.59 -4.71
N GLY A 147 -3.73 14.31 -6.00
CA GLY A 147 -3.85 15.34 -7.04
C GLY A 147 -2.56 16.08 -7.38
N THR A 148 -1.38 15.53 -7.06
CA THR A 148 -0.09 16.04 -7.52
C THR A 148 0.69 14.97 -8.26
N ALA A 149 1.64 15.38 -9.09
CA ALA A 149 2.64 14.49 -9.63
C ALA A 149 3.43 13.80 -8.50
N HIS A 150 3.83 12.55 -8.68
CA HIS A 150 4.49 11.75 -7.66
C HIS A 150 5.27 10.58 -8.24
N TRP A 151 6.18 10.02 -7.45
CA TRP A 151 6.85 8.76 -7.79
C TRP A 151 5.92 7.56 -7.61
N ALA A 152 5.91 6.69 -8.60
CA ALA A 152 5.19 5.41 -8.61
C ALA A 152 6.14 4.27 -9.04
N LEU A 153 5.73 3.03 -8.87
CA LEU A 153 6.44 1.87 -9.41
C LEU A 153 5.77 1.36 -10.69
N ASP A 154 6.56 1.13 -11.74
CA ASP A 154 6.10 0.44 -12.95
C ASP A 154 5.92 -1.07 -12.72
N GLU A 155 5.52 -1.81 -13.75
CA GLU A 155 5.31 -3.26 -13.68
C GLU A 155 6.61 -4.08 -13.47
N GLN A 156 7.77 -3.43 -13.59
CA GLN A 156 9.09 -4.01 -13.34
C GLN A 156 9.68 -3.51 -12.00
N ASP A 157 8.85 -2.95 -11.13
CA ASP A 157 9.19 -2.39 -9.83
C ASP A 157 10.23 -1.26 -9.89
N ARG A 158 10.30 -0.55 -11.02
CA ARG A 158 11.20 0.60 -11.19
C ARG A 158 10.46 1.88 -10.83
N PRO A 159 11.10 2.78 -10.08
CA PRO A 159 10.50 4.08 -9.83
C PRO A 159 10.39 4.91 -11.10
N VAL A 160 9.19 5.40 -11.36
CA VAL A 160 8.85 6.27 -12.48
C VAL A 160 8.11 7.51 -11.96
N TRP A 161 8.29 8.63 -12.63
CA TRP A 161 7.56 9.85 -12.32
C TRP A 161 6.19 9.80 -13.00
N ARG A 162 5.11 9.81 -12.20
CA ARG A 162 3.75 9.96 -12.69
C ARG A 162 3.39 11.43 -12.66
N GLU A 163 3.08 11.99 -13.82
CA GLU A 163 2.62 13.37 -13.94
C GLU A 163 1.25 13.58 -13.29
N ASP A 164 0.91 14.84 -13.02
CA ASP A 164 -0.42 15.19 -12.54
C ASP A 164 -1.42 14.96 -13.68
N PRO A 165 -2.46 14.12 -13.51
CA PRO A 165 -3.44 13.85 -14.55
C PRO A 165 -4.25 15.08 -15.01
N ARG A 166 -4.06 16.24 -14.37
CA ARG A 166 -4.68 17.52 -14.76
C ARG A 166 -3.82 18.38 -15.70
N HIS A 167 -2.62 17.95 -16.06
CA HIS A 167 -1.71 18.63 -16.99
C HIS A 167 -1.29 17.71 -18.13
#